data_AF-A0AAE1E9G7-F1
#
_entry.id   AF-A0AAE1E9G7-F1
#
_cell.length_a   1.000
_cell.length_b   1.000
_cell.length_c   1.000
_cell.angle_alpha   90.00
_cell.angle_beta   90.00
_cell.angle_gamma   90.00
#
_symmetry.space_group_name_H-M   'P 1'
#
loop_
_entity.id
_entity.type
_entity.pdbx_description
1 polymer ?
#
loop_
_entity_poly.entity_id
_entity_poly.type
_entity_poly.pdbx_seq_one_letter_code
_entity_poly.pdbx_strand_id
1 'polypeptide(L)'
;MGTGFIYHVPVSDEPCVKCNGEITRKFWRVAVHTAHPFVYNTEEASIDLFYDDDSCKLDGRMVTVTGLELTMVNHDRDVCVMMCVTHDEALVERISSAWSCWYDGRTEALDRSGLDCLPSCDEDRRPVLIVSHPHGQPKKITLGQWRDIDLPLLEYNAPTCPGCSGAPVFRFYTDQNGWRYYLFTPVHSRSSTSISTHHLDQQNLLPRCSQEHKGCETKEEQLNYGNRCRLRCYQIHSINNSNDNNNIIIIIIIIIIIIIIIIIIIIIIIIIIIIIIIIIIIIIIIIIIIIIIIIIIIIIIIIIMMMMMMMMMIADICKGVSDRSEEYLFVHEYVNNLRSTISESCQLAAENARIELERHRSTANRNKAYRECLN
;
A
#
# COMPACT_ATOMS: atom_id res chain seq x y z
N MET A 1 30.88 -11.61 -17.49
CA MET A 1 29.48 -12.04 -17.38
C MET A 1 29.38 -13.07 -16.27
N GLY A 2 28.41 -12.89 -15.38
CA GLY A 2 28.12 -13.81 -14.27
C GLY A 2 26.63 -14.17 -14.25
N THR A 3 26.19 -14.81 -13.18
CA THR A 3 24.77 -15.12 -12.92
C THR A 3 24.22 -14.16 -11.85
N GLY A 4 22.92 -13.92 -11.84
CA GLY A 4 22.25 -13.28 -10.71
C GLY A 4 20.93 -13.96 -10.37
N PHE A 5 20.40 -13.65 -9.19
CA PHE A 5 19.12 -14.14 -8.70
C PHE A 5 18.26 -12.97 -8.24
N ILE A 6 17.05 -12.85 -8.80
CA ILE A 6 16.07 -11.86 -8.35
C ILE A 6 15.52 -12.34 -7.01
N TYR A 7 15.60 -11.51 -5.97
CA TYR A 7 15.05 -11.86 -4.65
C TYR A 7 13.89 -10.96 -4.20
N HIS A 8 13.70 -9.80 -4.83
CA HIS A 8 12.66 -8.85 -4.44
C HIS A 8 12.34 -7.86 -5.57
N VAL A 9 11.07 -7.45 -5.69
CA VAL A 9 10.61 -6.49 -6.70
C VAL A 9 9.68 -5.43 -6.07
N PRO A 10 10.24 -4.42 -5.37
CA PRO A 10 9.41 -3.37 -4.79
C PRO A 10 8.88 -2.41 -5.85
N VAL A 11 7.62 -1.98 -5.64
CA VAL A 11 7.05 -0.80 -6.32
C VAL A 11 7.70 0.45 -5.72
N SER A 12 8.02 1.44 -6.56
CA SER A 12 8.52 2.74 -6.09
C SER A 12 7.55 3.84 -6.52
N ASP A 13 7.13 4.66 -5.56
CA ASP A 13 6.31 5.86 -5.79
C ASP A 13 7.15 7.13 -5.99
N GLU A 14 8.48 7.01 -5.86
CA GLU A 14 9.40 8.12 -6.09
C GLU A 14 9.48 8.48 -7.58
N PRO A 15 9.98 9.65 -7.97
CA PRO A 15 10.31 9.92 -9.37
C PRO A 15 11.45 9.02 -9.86
N CYS A 16 11.34 8.46 -11.07
CA CYS A 16 12.40 7.61 -11.61
C CYS A 16 13.66 8.44 -11.90
N VAL A 17 14.73 8.20 -11.15
CA VAL A 17 16.03 8.89 -11.30
C VAL A 17 16.58 8.73 -12.72
N LYS A 18 16.44 7.54 -13.31
CA LYS A 18 16.91 7.24 -14.67
C LYS A 18 16.18 8.03 -15.75
N CYS A 19 14.95 8.45 -15.47
CA CYS A 19 14.12 9.23 -16.39
C CYS A 19 14.12 10.72 -16.06
N ASN A 20 15.07 11.20 -15.22
CA ASN A 20 15.13 12.59 -14.75
C ASN A 20 13.79 13.11 -14.18
N GLY A 21 12.94 12.21 -13.64
CA GLY A 21 11.60 12.56 -13.18
C GLY A 21 10.60 12.98 -14.27
N GLU A 22 10.94 12.90 -15.56
CA GLU A 22 10.06 13.29 -16.68
C GLU A 22 8.88 12.32 -16.86
N ILE A 23 9.04 11.09 -16.40
CA ILE A 23 8.03 10.05 -16.49
C ILE A 23 7.31 9.95 -15.13
N THR A 24 6.07 10.45 -15.07
CA THR A 24 5.15 10.26 -13.92
C THR A 24 4.57 8.84 -13.85
N ARG A 25 5.04 7.91 -14.70
CA ARG A 25 4.56 6.53 -14.69
C ARG A 25 5.21 5.79 -13.53
N LYS A 26 4.39 4.93 -12.91
CA LYS A 26 4.81 3.90 -11.97
C LYS A 26 6.02 3.14 -12.53
N PHE A 27 7.01 2.90 -11.68
CA PHE A 27 8.15 2.06 -12.01
C PHE A 27 8.43 1.08 -10.87
N TRP A 28 9.20 0.06 -11.19
CA TRP A 28 9.57 -0.98 -10.25
C TRP A 28 11.07 -1.08 -10.18
N ARG A 29 11.56 -1.37 -8.98
CA ARG A 29 12.95 -1.74 -8.78
C ARG A 29 13.02 -3.26 -8.72
N VAL A 30 14.02 -3.86 -9.37
CA VAL A 30 14.25 -5.31 -9.34
C VAL A 30 15.58 -5.54 -8.63
N ALA A 31 15.51 -6.17 -7.46
CA ALA A 31 16.69 -6.41 -6.63
C ALA A 31 17.33 -7.75 -7.00
N VAL A 32 18.58 -7.72 -7.44
CA VAL A 32 19.32 -8.88 -7.93
C VAL A 32 20.55 -9.14 -7.08
N HIS A 33 20.60 -10.33 -6.49
CA HIS A 33 21.79 -10.87 -5.83
C HIS A 33 22.75 -11.42 -6.88
N THR A 34 24.03 -11.06 -6.79
CA THR A 34 25.08 -11.60 -7.65
C THR A 34 26.42 -11.57 -6.92
N ALA A 35 27.47 -12.08 -7.55
CA ALA A 35 28.82 -12.04 -6.98
C ALA A 35 29.43 -10.65 -7.23
N HIS A 36 30.02 -10.08 -6.17
CA HIS A 36 30.62 -8.74 -6.19
C HIS A 36 31.58 -8.46 -7.38
N PRO A 37 32.47 -9.39 -7.80
CA PRO A 37 33.47 -9.14 -8.84
C PRO A 37 32.86 -8.91 -10.24
N PHE A 38 31.56 -9.16 -10.42
CA PHE A 38 30.87 -8.95 -11.68
C PHE A 38 30.20 -7.59 -11.81
N VAL A 39 30.11 -6.81 -10.72
CA VAL A 39 29.51 -5.48 -10.74
C VAL A 39 30.58 -4.47 -10.33
N TYR A 40 31.28 -3.93 -11.33
CA TYR A 40 32.32 -2.91 -11.12
C TYR A 40 31.71 -1.53 -10.89
N ASN A 41 30.77 -1.14 -11.76
CA ASN A 41 29.97 0.08 -11.62
C ASN A 41 28.52 -0.22 -12.06
N THR A 42 27.59 0.65 -11.68
CA THR A 42 26.16 0.49 -11.98
C THR A 42 25.80 0.97 -13.39
N GLU A 43 26.62 1.86 -13.96
CA GLU A 43 26.40 2.48 -15.28
C GLU A 43 26.52 1.46 -16.43
N GLU A 44 27.43 0.49 -16.30
CA GLU A 44 27.67 -0.55 -17.31
C GLU A 44 26.90 -1.84 -17.06
N ALA A 45 26.17 -1.93 -15.94
CA ALA A 45 25.53 -3.18 -15.55
C ALA A 45 24.20 -3.37 -16.27
N SER A 46 24.11 -4.44 -17.07
CA SER A 46 22.89 -4.91 -17.72
C SER A 46 22.57 -6.35 -17.32
N ILE A 47 21.29 -6.67 -17.13
CA ILE A 47 20.84 -8.01 -16.80
C ILE A 47 19.87 -8.50 -17.86
N ASP A 48 20.18 -9.64 -18.46
CA ASP A 48 19.28 -10.35 -19.36
C ASP A 48 18.39 -11.31 -18.57
N LEU A 49 17.08 -11.11 -18.66
CA LEU A 49 16.06 -11.92 -18.01
C LEU A 49 15.45 -12.90 -19.02
N PHE A 50 15.01 -14.07 -18.53
CA PHE A 50 14.35 -15.12 -19.31
C PHE A 50 15.16 -15.68 -20.48
N TYR A 51 16.49 -15.77 -20.32
CA TYR A 51 17.38 -16.37 -21.30
C TYR A 51 17.43 -17.90 -21.17
N ASP A 52 16.35 -18.55 -21.59
CA ASP A 52 16.17 -20.01 -21.47
C ASP A 52 16.89 -20.80 -22.57
N ASP A 53 16.91 -20.25 -23.79
CA ASP A 53 17.53 -20.83 -24.98
C ASP A 53 18.05 -19.71 -25.91
N ASP A 54 18.83 -20.07 -26.93
CA ASP A 54 19.39 -19.09 -27.88
C ASP A 54 18.35 -18.42 -28.78
N SER A 55 17.16 -19.01 -28.93
CA SER A 55 16.06 -18.41 -29.69
C SER A 55 15.42 -17.25 -28.93
N CYS A 56 15.47 -17.23 -27.59
CA CYS A 56 14.92 -16.14 -26.78
C CYS A 56 15.44 -14.74 -27.21
N LYS A 57 16.66 -14.66 -27.72
CA LYS A 57 17.24 -13.42 -28.27
C LYS A 57 16.59 -12.99 -29.58
N LEU A 58 16.29 -13.95 -30.46
CA LEU A 58 15.67 -13.70 -31.77
C LEU A 58 14.17 -13.44 -31.65
N ASP A 59 13.51 -14.14 -30.74
CA ASP A 59 12.05 -14.09 -30.56
C ASP A 59 11.60 -12.96 -29.61
N GLY A 60 12.54 -12.17 -29.08
CA GLY A 60 12.26 -11.08 -28.13
C GLY A 60 11.73 -11.54 -26.77
N ARG A 61 11.82 -12.84 -26.45
CA ARG A 61 11.43 -13.38 -25.13
C ARG A 61 12.39 -12.98 -24.01
N MET A 62 13.66 -12.71 -24.38
CA MET A 62 14.69 -12.21 -23.48
C MET A 62 14.49 -10.70 -23.28
N VAL A 63 14.52 -10.27 -22.02
CA VAL A 63 14.33 -8.85 -21.66
C VAL A 63 15.55 -8.35 -20.92
N THR A 64 16.17 -7.28 -21.40
CA THR A 64 17.32 -6.66 -20.73
C THR A 64 16.87 -5.52 -19.83
N VAL A 65 17.23 -5.56 -18.56
CA VAL A 65 17.06 -4.45 -17.60
C VAL A 65 18.40 -3.82 -17.27
N THR A 66 18.41 -2.50 -17.05
CA THR A 66 19.64 -1.78 -16.67
C THR A 66 19.75 -1.64 -15.17
N GLY A 67 20.97 -1.77 -14.66
CA GLY A 67 21.33 -1.40 -13.29
C GLY A 67 21.02 0.08 -13.01
N LEU A 68 20.61 0.35 -11.79
CA LEU A 68 20.37 1.68 -11.23
C LEU A 68 21.44 1.98 -10.19
N GLU A 69 21.55 1.13 -9.18
CA GLU A 69 22.42 1.35 -8.02
C GLU A 69 22.87 0.04 -7.38
N LEU A 70 23.99 0.08 -6.65
CA LEU A 70 24.45 -0.98 -5.78
C LEU A 70 23.96 -0.66 -4.35
N THR A 71 23.00 -1.42 -3.84
CA THR A 71 22.41 -1.18 -2.51
C THR A 71 23.16 -1.87 -1.39
N MET A 72 23.83 -2.99 -1.69
CA MET A 72 24.62 -3.73 -0.71
C MET A 72 25.85 -4.32 -1.39
N VAL A 73 27.01 -4.13 -0.79
CA VAL A 73 28.27 -4.77 -1.21
C VAL A 73 28.92 -5.37 0.03
N ASN A 74 29.18 -6.68 -0.01
CA ASN A 74 29.88 -7.39 1.04
C ASN A 74 31.10 -8.09 0.44
N HIS A 75 32.26 -7.45 0.57
CA HIS A 75 33.53 -7.95 0.03
C HIS A 75 33.95 -9.29 0.67
N ASP A 76 33.72 -9.46 1.98
CA ASP A 76 34.12 -10.67 2.71
C ASP A 76 33.32 -11.91 2.27
N ARG A 77 32.07 -11.69 1.82
CA ARG A 77 31.19 -12.76 1.35
C ARG A 77 31.13 -12.88 -0.16
N ASP A 78 31.83 -12.02 -0.88
CA ASP A 78 31.81 -11.94 -2.34
C ASP A 78 30.39 -11.73 -2.92
N VAL A 79 29.51 -11.05 -2.19
CA VAL A 79 28.10 -10.83 -2.57
C VAL A 79 27.84 -9.35 -2.76
N CYS A 80 27.09 -9.02 -3.80
CA CYS A 80 26.47 -7.71 -3.93
C CYS A 80 25.00 -7.80 -4.32
N VAL A 81 24.28 -6.71 -4.04
CA VAL A 81 22.91 -6.51 -4.45
C VAL A 81 22.86 -5.31 -5.37
N MET A 82 22.40 -5.57 -6.58
CA MET A 82 22.18 -4.55 -7.59
C MET A 82 20.68 -4.32 -7.76
N MET A 83 20.28 -3.05 -7.74
CA MET A 83 18.93 -2.66 -8.10
C MET A 83 18.89 -2.35 -9.58
N CYS A 84 17.91 -2.90 -10.29
CA CYS A 84 17.59 -2.55 -11.66
C CYS A 84 16.27 -1.80 -11.72
N VAL A 85 16.01 -1.08 -12.81
CA VAL A 85 14.74 -0.35 -13.01
C VAL A 85 14.04 -0.84 -14.26
N THR A 86 12.72 -0.99 -14.15
CA THR A 86 11.83 -1.20 -15.29
C THR A 86 10.54 -0.40 -15.13
N HIS A 87 9.96 0.00 -16.27
CA HIS A 87 8.62 0.59 -16.38
C HIS A 87 7.62 -0.37 -17.05
N ASP A 88 8.06 -1.58 -17.36
CA ASP A 88 7.23 -2.61 -17.97
C ASP A 88 6.47 -3.37 -16.87
N GLU A 89 5.18 -3.05 -16.72
CA GLU A 89 4.29 -3.69 -15.74
C GLU A 89 4.13 -5.19 -16.03
N ALA A 90 4.03 -5.59 -17.30
CA ALA A 90 3.86 -6.99 -17.69
C ALA A 90 5.12 -7.81 -17.34
N LEU A 91 6.31 -7.22 -17.51
CA LEU A 91 7.57 -7.82 -17.05
C LEU A 91 7.54 -8.07 -15.55
N VAL A 92 7.10 -7.09 -14.76
CA VAL A 92 7.06 -7.19 -13.31
C VAL A 92 6.02 -8.20 -12.84
N GLU A 93 4.83 -8.23 -13.44
CA GLU A 93 3.82 -9.25 -13.16
C GLU A 93 4.36 -10.64 -13.41
N ARG A 94 5.11 -10.84 -14.51
CA ARG A 94 5.77 -12.11 -14.82
C ARG A 94 6.82 -12.48 -13.77
N ILE A 95 7.65 -11.54 -13.33
CA ILE A 95 8.66 -11.78 -12.28
C ILE A 95 7.99 -12.09 -10.94
N SER A 96 6.99 -11.30 -10.55
CA SER A 96 6.24 -11.47 -9.30
C SER A 96 5.48 -12.79 -9.28
N SER A 97 4.87 -13.19 -10.40
CA SER A 97 4.22 -14.50 -10.53
C SER A 97 5.23 -15.63 -10.35
N ALA A 98 6.38 -15.57 -11.02
CA ALA A 98 7.44 -16.57 -10.85
C ALA A 98 7.98 -16.61 -9.40
N TRP A 99 8.12 -15.45 -8.77
CA TRP A 99 8.55 -15.32 -7.38
C TRP A 99 7.53 -15.89 -6.40
N SER A 100 6.24 -15.59 -6.58
CA SER A 100 5.15 -16.16 -5.78
C SER A 100 5.08 -17.67 -5.93
N CYS A 101 5.18 -18.22 -7.15
CA CYS A 101 5.25 -19.66 -7.34
C CYS A 101 6.42 -20.30 -6.59
N TRP A 102 7.58 -19.64 -6.60
CA TRP A 102 8.75 -20.11 -5.84
C TRP A 102 8.52 -19.99 -4.32
N TYR A 103 7.98 -18.88 -3.85
CA TYR A 103 7.76 -18.58 -2.43
C TYR A 103 6.66 -19.45 -1.80
N ASP A 104 5.55 -19.66 -2.51
CA ASP A 104 4.42 -20.47 -2.04
C ASP A 104 4.76 -21.96 -2.11
N GLY A 105 5.52 -22.38 -3.14
CA GLY A 105 6.06 -23.73 -3.27
C GLY A 105 7.06 -24.13 -2.18
N ARG A 106 7.39 -23.24 -1.23
CA ARG A 106 8.24 -23.56 -0.06
C ARG A 106 7.52 -24.41 0.98
N THR A 107 6.20 -24.28 1.10
CA THR A 107 5.42 -24.98 2.14
C THR A 107 4.86 -26.31 1.67
N GLU A 108 4.76 -26.50 0.36
CA GLU A 108 4.25 -27.72 -0.23
C GLU A 108 5.37 -28.77 -0.34
N ALA A 109 5.03 -30.02 -0.06
CA ALA A 109 5.95 -31.13 -0.29
C ALA A 109 6.27 -31.17 -1.79
N LEU A 110 7.55 -31.11 -2.13
CA LEU A 110 8.02 -31.14 -3.51
C LEU A 110 7.52 -32.43 -4.19
N ASP A 111 6.73 -32.31 -5.25
CA ASP A 111 6.31 -33.47 -6.03
C ASP A 111 7.56 -34.13 -6.64
N ARG A 112 7.81 -35.37 -6.22
CA ARG A 112 8.98 -36.15 -6.64
C ARG A 112 8.83 -36.71 -8.04
N SER A 113 7.61 -36.75 -8.59
CA SER A 113 7.32 -37.42 -9.87
C SER A 113 8.10 -36.84 -11.06
N GLY A 114 8.55 -35.58 -10.98
CA GLY A 114 9.34 -34.90 -12.00
C GLY A 114 10.84 -34.78 -11.70
N LEU A 115 11.32 -35.33 -10.58
CA LEU A 115 12.69 -35.15 -10.09
C LEU A 115 13.52 -36.44 -10.12
N ASP A 116 13.23 -37.33 -11.07
CA ASP A 116 13.99 -38.56 -11.29
C ASP A 116 15.49 -38.31 -11.58
N CYS A 117 15.85 -37.08 -11.93
CA CYS A 117 17.22 -36.65 -12.14
C CYS A 117 17.98 -36.30 -10.85
N LEU A 118 17.29 -36.12 -9.72
CA LEU A 118 17.95 -35.89 -8.43
C LEU A 118 18.50 -37.22 -7.90
N PRO A 119 19.75 -37.24 -7.40
CA PRO A 119 20.29 -38.44 -6.76
C PRO A 119 19.37 -38.91 -5.64
N SER A 120 19.24 -40.22 -5.45
CA SER A 120 18.56 -40.77 -4.27
C SER A 120 19.17 -40.16 -3.01
N CYS A 121 18.32 -39.57 -2.17
CA CYS A 121 18.71 -39.11 -0.84
C CYS A 121 18.83 -40.34 0.08
N ASP A 122 19.99 -40.97 0.04
CA ASP A 122 20.47 -41.75 1.17
C ASP A 122 20.89 -40.76 2.28
N GLU A 123 20.89 -41.16 3.55
CA GLU A 123 21.15 -40.26 4.70
C GLU A 123 22.47 -39.46 4.58
N ASP A 124 23.43 -39.96 3.81
CA ASP A 124 24.72 -39.31 3.55
C ASP A 124 24.75 -38.41 2.29
N ARG A 125 23.72 -38.45 1.46
CA ARG A 125 23.66 -37.71 0.19
C ARG A 125 22.82 -36.47 0.35
N ARG A 126 23.50 -35.33 0.32
CA ARG A 126 22.88 -34.00 0.44
C ARG A 126 22.93 -33.32 -0.93
N PRO A 127 21.87 -33.42 -1.74
CA PRO A 127 21.89 -32.91 -3.10
C PRO A 127 21.87 -31.39 -3.11
N VAL A 128 22.53 -30.84 -4.12
CA VAL A 128 22.55 -29.42 -4.42
C VAL A 128 22.14 -29.21 -5.87
N LEU A 129 21.41 -28.12 -6.12
CA LEU A 129 21.05 -27.66 -7.45
C LEU A 129 21.54 -26.23 -7.63
N ILE A 130 22.16 -25.96 -8.77
CA ILE A 130 22.65 -24.62 -9.13
C ILE A 130 21.98 -24.22 -10.44
N VAL A 131 21.31 -23.07 -10.44
CA VAL A 131 20.73 -22.48 -11.67
C VAL A 131 21.63 -21.33 -12.10
N SER A 132 22.24 -21.43 -13.28
CA SER A 132 23.23 -20.45 -13.72
C SER A 132 23.17 -20.09 -15.20
N HIS A 133 23.81 -19.00 -15.57
CA HIS A 133 24.04 -18.54 -16.94
C HIS A 133 25.54 -18.53 -17.24
N PRO A 134 26.17 -19.71 -17.43
CA PRO A 134 27.62 -19.81 -17.56
C PRO A 134 28.11 -19.00 -18.75
N HIS A 135 28.93 -17.98 -18.51
CA HIS A 135 29.50 -17.11 -19.54
C HIS A 135 28.44 -16.39 -20.39
N GLY A 136 27.28 -16.09 -19.79
CA GLY A 136 26.17 -15.44 -20.51
C GLY A 136 25.58 -16.34 -21.60
N GLN A 137 25.56 -17.65 -21.37
CA GLN A 137 24.85 -18.64 -22.17
C GLN A 137 23.42 -18.86 -21.64
N PRO A 138 22.56 -19.56 -22.39
CA PRO A 138 21.25 -19.93 -21.91
C PRO A 138 21.31 -20.67 -20.56
N LYS A 139 20.25 -20.53 -19.78
CA LYS A 139 20.12 -21.10 -18.43
C LYS A 139 20.55 -22.57 -18.40
N LYS A 140 21.41 -22.91 -17.44
CA LYS A 140 21.83 -24.28 -17.14
C LYS A 140 21.48 -24.62 -15.70
N ILE A 141 21.05 -25.86 -15.50
CA ILE A 141 20.83 -26.45 -14.18
C ILE A 141 21.92 -27.49 -13.99
N THR A 142 22.73 -27.35 -12.94
CA THR A 142 23.72 -28.36 -12.56
C THR A 142 23.35 -28.96 -11.21
N LEU A 143 23.55 -30.27 -11.11
CA LEU A 143 23.26 -31.06 -9.92
C LEU A 143 24.56 -31.57 -9.33
N GLY A 144 24.58 -31.70 -8.01
CA GLY A 144 25.69 -32.32 -7.30
C GLY A 144 25.29 -32.68 -5.89
N GLN A 145 26.29 -32.81 -5.04
CA GLN A 145 26.19 -33.07 -3.62
C GLN A 145 26.99 -32.01 -2.87
N TRP A 146 26.49 -31.60 -1.72
CA TRP A 146 27.13 -30.64 -0.84
C TRP A 146 27.56 -31.30 0.48
N ARG A 147 28.57 -30.71 1.13
CA ARG A 147 29.09 -31.12 2.45
C ARG A 147 29.07 -29.91 3.39
N ASP A 148 28.64 -30.14 4.63
CA ASP A 148 28.79 -29.11 5.68
C ASP A 148 30.28 -28.98 5.98
N ILE A 149 30.80 -27.76 5.90
CA ILE A 149 32.09 -27.39 6.50
C ILE A 149 31.78 -26.64 7.78
N ASP A 150 31.46 -25.36 7.66
CA ASP A 150 31.06 -24.45 8.74
C ASP A 150 30.19 -23.36 8.12
N LEU A 151 29.00 -23.11 8.65
CA LEU A 151 28.17 -22.00 8.20
C LEU A 151 28.96 -20.68 8.36
N PRO A 152 28.98 -19.80 7.34
CA PRO A 152 28.10 -19.75 6.16
C PRO A 152 28.65 -20.43 4.89
N LEU A 153 29.79 -21.13 4.96
CA LEU A 153 30.45 -21.73 3.80
C LEU A 153 29.83 -23.08 3.44
N LEU A 154 29.74 -23.35 2.13
CA LEU A 154 29.17 -24.57 1.57
C LEU A 154 30.13 -25.13 0.54
N GLU A 155 30.58 -26.38 0.74
CA GLU A 155 31.33 -27.12 -0.27
C GLU A 155 30.37 -27.99 -1.07
N TYR A 156 30.57 -28.08 -2.38
CA TYR A 156 29.82 -28.97 -3.25
C TYR A 156 30.65 -29.44 -4.44
N ASN A 157 30.19 -30.52 -5.07
CA ASN A 157 30.81 -31.08 -6.28
C ASN A 157 29.98 -30.86 -7.56
N ALA A 158 28.90 -30.07 -7.50
CA ALA A 158 28.17 -29.67 -8.71
C ALA A 158 29.12 -28.92 -9.66
N PRO A 159 29.18 -29.29 -10.95
CA PRO A 159 30.09 -28.65 -11.88
C PRO A 159 29.70 -27.18 -12.07
N THR A 160 30.68 -26.29 -11.91
CA THR A 160 30.54 -24.86 -12.16
C THR A 160 31.74 -24.34 -12.91
N CYS A 161 31.60 -23.15 -13.50
CA CYS A 161 32.69 -22.40 -14.13
C CYS A 161 32.68 -20.96 -13.59
N PRO A 162 33.70 -20.14 -13.87
CA PRO A 162 33.71 -18.73 -13.46
C PRO A 162 32.47 -17.94 -13.90
N GLY A 163 31.84 -18.31 -15.02
CA GLY A 163 30.59 -17.70 -15.47
C GLY A 163 29.36 -18.04 -14.63
N CYS A 164 29.42 -19.07 -13.78
CA CYS A 164 28.36 -19.45 -12.86
C CYS A 164 28.40 -18.63 -11.56
N SER A 165 29.44 -17.83 -11.31
CA SER A 165 29.53 -17.04 -10.10
C SER A 165 28.36 -16.05 -10.01
N GLY A 166 27.81 -15.89 -8.80
CA GLY A 166 26.56 -15.16 -8.60
C GLY A 166 25.30 -16.04 -8.64
N ALA A 167 25.42 -17.31 -9.04
CA ALA A 167 24.28 -18.23 -9.11
C ALA A 167 23.74 -18.62 -7.72
N PRO A 168 22.42 -18.76 -7.57
CA PRO A 168 21.83 -19.33 -6.37
C PRO A 168 22.15 -20.82 -6.26
N VAL A 169 22.54 -21.23 -5.05
CA VAL A 169 22.82 -22.62 -4.70
C VAL A 169 21.70 -23.14 -3.81
N PHE A 170 20.87 -24.03 -4.35
CA PHE A 170 19.74 -24.64 -3.66
C PHE A 170 20.18 -25.91 -2.94
N ARG A 171 20.18 -25.88 -1.61
CA ARG A 171 20.44 -27.04 -0.76
C ARG A 171 19.15 -27.76 -0.48
N PHE A 172 19.16 -29.07 -0.68
CA PHE A 172 18.04 -29.90 -0.28
C PHE A 172 18.40 -30.75 0.93
N TYR A 173 17.41 -30.91 1.80
CA TYR A 173 17.45 -31.73 2.99
C TYR A 173 16.24 -32.66 2.94
N THR A 174 16.45 -33.92 3.30
CA THR A 174 15.36 -34.85 3.57
C THR A 174 15.06 -34.83 5.05
N ASP A 175 13.84 -34.47 5.41
CA ASP A 175 13.28 -34.74 6.74
C ASP A 175 12.18 -35.80 6.65
N GLN A 176 11.59 -36.15 7.80
CA GLN A 176 10.50 -37.13 7.87
C GLN A 176 9.25 -36.71 7.07
N ASN A 177 9.12 -35.43 6.71
CA ASN A 177 8.00 -34.86 5.99
C ASN A 177 8.31 -34.61 4.49
N GLY A 178 9.49 -35.00 4.01
CA GLY A 178 9.89 -34.88 2.61
C GLY A 178 11.10 -33.98 2.37
N TRP A 179 11.19 -33.44 1.16
CA TRP A 179 12.31 -32.58 0.77
C TRP A 179 12.01 -31.13 1.14
N ARG A 180 12.95 -30.49 1.85
CA ARG A 180 12.93 -29.04 2.13
C ARG A 180 14.20 -28.38 1.62
N TYR A 181 14.09 -27.12 1.23
CA TYR A 181 15.23 -26.29 0.86
C TYR A 181 15.24 -24.99 1.67
N TYR A 182 16.43 -24.43 1.92
CA TYR A 182 16.58 -23.19 2.70
C TYR A 182 16.43 -21.96 1.82
N LEU A 183 15.76 -20.94 2.38
CA LEU A 183 15.52 -19.63 1.74
C LEU A 183 16.81 -18.84 1.47
N PHE A 184 17.82 -19.03 2.31
CA PHE A 184 19.12 -18.40 2.14
C PHE A 184 19.97 -19.28 1.24
N THR A 185 19.83 -19.07 -0.07
CA THR A 185 20.69 -19.67 -1.08
C THR A 185 22.04 -18.98 -1.02
N PRO A 186 23.12 -19.66 -0.60
CA PRO A 186 24.45 -19.11 -0.78
C PRO A 186 24.66 -18.82 -2.26
N VAL A 187 25.43 -17.78 -2.52
CA VAL A 187 25.82 -17.41 -3.87
C VAL A 187 27.07 -18.19 -4.21
N HIS A 188 27.16 -18.78 -5.41
CA HIS A 188 28.42 -19.34 -5.85
C HIS A 188 29.46 -18.21 -5.98
N SER A 189 30.40 -18.18 -5.05
CA SER A 189 31.63 -17.41 -5.17
C SER A 189 32.69 -18.32 -5.79
N ARG A 190 33.46 -17.77 -6.72
CA ARG A 190 34.53 -18.48 -7.42
C ARG A 190 35.47 -19.08 -6.36
N SER A 191 35.80 -20.37 -6.51
CA SER A 191 36.84 -21.00 -5.68
C SER A 191 38.09 -20.11 -5.75
N SER A 192 38.43 -19.48 -4.63
CA SER A 192 39.58 -18.60 -4.48
C SER A 192 40.85 -19.46 -4.39
N THR A 193 41.16 -20.17 -5.47
CA THR A 193 42.44 -20.85 -5.64
C THR A 193 43.29 -20.11 -6.66
N SER A 194 43.70 -18.89 -6.27
CA SER A 194 44.97 -18.33 -6.73
C SER A 194 45.44 -17.23 -5.78
N ILE A 195 45.73 -17.58 -4.52
CA ILE A 195 46.88 -16.92 -3.88
C ILE A 195 48.08 -17.42 -4.68
N SER A 196 48.52 -16.60 -5.64
CA SER A 196 49.79 -16.85 -6.31
C SER A 196 50.88 -16.71 -5.26
N THR A 197 51.41 -17.84 -4.79
CA THR A 197 52.77 -17.89 -4.29
C THR A 197 53.72 -17.66 -5.47
N HIS A 198 53.81 -16.40 -5.92
CA HIS A 198 54.92 -15.93 -6.74
C HIS A 198 56.13 -15.76 -5.82
N HIS A 199 56.85 -16.86 -5.57
CA HIS A 199 58.31 -16.91 -5.49
C HIS A 199 58.75 -18.35 -5.20
N LEU A 200 59.00 -19.13 -6.25
CA LEU A 200 60.29 -19.80 -6.52
C LEU A 200 60.14 -20.79 -7.69
N ASP A 201 61.03 -20.60 -8.66
CA ASP A 201 61.50 -21.52 -9.70
C ASP A 201 60.54 -22.00 -10.79
N GLN A 202 60.43 -21.14 -11.81
CA GLN A 202 60.31 -21.58 -13.20
C GLN A 202 61.71 -21.66 -13.83
N GLN A 203 62.20 -22.88 -14.04
CA GLN A 203 63.04 -23.18 -15.19
C GLN A 203 62.55 -24.45 -15.88
N ASN A 204 62.29 -24.27 -17.18
CA ASN A 204 62.23 -25.29 -18.22
C ASN A 204 61.04 -26.26 -18.14
N LEU A 205 60.11 -26.11 -19.08
CA LEU A 205 59.81 -27.15 -20.07
C LEU A 205 58.82 -26.61 -21.14
N LEU A 206 59.29 -26.63 -22.38
CA LEU A 206 58.55 -26.41 -23.63
C LEU A 206 57.47 -27.48 -23.85
N PRO A 207 56.35 -27.19 -24.54
CA PRO A 207 55.45 -28.23 -25.01
C PRO A 207 55.83 -28.70 -26.42
N ARG A 208 56.10 -30.00 -26.56
CA ARG A 208 55.99 -30.71 -27.84
C ARG A 208 54.58 -31.26 -27.95
N CYS A 209 53.80 -30.71 -28.87
CA CYS A 209 52.50 -31.24 -29.26
C CYS A 209 52.69 -32.10 -30.52
N SER A 210 52.41 -33.40 -30.41
CA SER A 210 51.96 -34.29 -31.49
C SER A 210 51.93 -35.72 -30.96
N GLN A 211 50.74 -36.30 -30.82
CA GLN A 211 50.34 -37.51 -31.54
C GLN A 211 48.94 -37.97 -31.13
N GLU A 212 48.26 -38.47 -32.16
CA GLU A 212 46.91 -39.00 -32.20
C GLU A 212 46.73 -40.20 -31.26
N HIS A 213 45.63 -40.22 -30.51
CA HIS A 213 45.03 -41.47 -30.08
C HIS A 213 43.50 -41.42 -30.19
N LYS A 214 42.99 -42.34 -31.02
CA LYS A 214 41.59 -42.74 -31.16
C LYS A 214 41.10 -43.38 -29.86
N GLY A 215 39.89 -42.98 -29.45
CA GLY A 215 38.89 -43.83 -28.79
C GLY A 215 39.18 -44.25 -27.35
N CYS A 216 38.67 -43.49 -26.38
CA CYS A 216 38.05 -44.05 -25.18
C CYS A 216 37.16 -42.99 -24.51
N GLU A 217 36.15 -43.50 -23.83
CA GLU A 217 34.99 -42.86 -23.21
C GLU A 217 35.29 -41.58 -22.41
N THR A 218 34.46 -40.56 -22.60
CA THR A 218 34.45 -39.33 -21.81
C THR A 218 33.94 -39.62 -20.39
N LYS A 219 34.87 -39.94 -19.50
CA LYS A 219 34.81 -39.49 -18.10
C LYS A 219 35.97 -38.51 -17.88
N GLU A 220 35.77 -37.28 -18.33
CA GLU A 220 36.53 -36.15 -17.78
C GLU A 220 36.08 -35.96 -16.33
N GLU A 221 36.70 -36.74 -15.44
CA GLU A 221 36.80 -36.39 -14.04
C GLU A 221 37.59 -35.07 -13.96
N GLN A 222 36.85 -33.96 -13.90
CA GLN A 222 37.35 -32.70 -13.38
C GLN A 222 37.68 -32.93 -11.89
N LEU A 223 38.87 -33.47 -11.65
CA LEU A 223 39.51 -33.58 -10.36
C LEU A 223 39.70 -32.17 -9.81
N ASN A 224 38.78 -31.78 -8.93
CA ASN A 224 38.93 -30.67 -8.00
C ASN A 224 40.22 -30.86 -7.20
N TYR A 225 41.31 -30.24 -7.67
CA TYR A 225 42.55 -30.09 -6.92
C TYR A 225 42.33 -29.05 -5.82
N GLY A 226 41.88 -29.53 -4.67
CA GLY A 226 41.68 -28.72 -3.48
C GLY A 226 41.81 -29.52 -2.19
N ASN A 227 42.55 -30.63 -2.17
CA ASN A 227 42.79 -31.38 -0.93
C ASN A 227 44.17 -32.03 -0.93
N ARG A 228 45.19 -31.21 -0.68
CA ARG A 228 46.49 -31.68 -0.21
C ARG A 228 47.14 -30.64 0.71
N CYS A 229 46.49 -30.36 1.84
CA CYS A 229 47.22 -29.90 3.03
C CYS A 229 46.88 -30.79 4.22
N ARG A 230 47.83 -31.67 4.49
CA ARG A 230 47.93 -32.62 5.60
C ARG A 230 47.48 -32.03 6.94
N LEU A 231 46.56 -32.76 7.58
CA LEU A 231 46.76 -33.39 8.90
C LEU A 231 48.15 -33.16 9.51
N ARG A 232 48.27 -32.11 10.33
CA ARG A 232 49.14 -32.06 11.51
C ARG A 232 48.71 -30.89 12.38
N CYS A 233 47.83 -31.18 13.33
CA CYS A 233 47.75 -30.56 14.66
C CYS A 233 46.62 -31.26 15.44
N TYR A 234 46.78 -32.56 15.69
CA TYR A 234 46.04 -33.26 16.74
C TYR A 234 47.06 -33.64 17.82
N GLN A 235 47.48 -32.64 18.60
CA GLN A 235 48.14 -32.79 19.90
C GLN A 235 48.50 -31.42 20.46
N ILE A 236 47.50 -30.72 21.02
CA ILE A 236 47.75 -29.73 22.08
C ILE A 236 46.74 -30.01 23.19
N HIS A 237 47.26 -30.55 24.29
CA HIS A 237 46.92 -30.23 25.68
C HIS A 237 45.51 -29.66 25.92
N SER A 238 44.57 -30.39 26.54
CA SER A 238 44.54 -30.63 28.00
C SER A 238 44.99 -29.44 28.85
N ILE A 239 44.44 -28.25 28.60
CA ILE A 239 44.24 -27.16 29.57
C ILE A 239 43.05 -26.35 29.05
N ASN A 240 41.85 -26.45 29.66
CA ASN A 240 40.80 -25.40 29.65
C ASN A 240 39.57 -25.82 30.49
N ASN A 241 39.78 -26.22 31.74
CA ASN A 241 38.70 -26.30 32.75
C ASN A 241 38.42 -24.92 33.39
N SER A 242 38.59 -23.83 32.62
CA SER A 242 38.43 -22.45 33.09
C SER A 242 37.39 -21.65 32.29
N ASN A 243 36.76 -22.25 31.27
CA ASN A 243 35.78 -21.58 30.41
C ASN A 243 34.32 -21.71 30.88
N ASP A 244 34.03 -22.52 31.90
CA ASP A 244 32.65 -22.68 32.41
C ASP A 244 32.11 -21.36 33.00
N ASN A 245 32.99 -20.55 33.61
CA ASN A 245 32.59 -19.25 34.17
C ASN A 245 32.17 -18.24 33.08
N ASN A 246 32.81 -18.28 31.90
CA ASN A 246 32.46 -17.38 30.79
C ASN A 246 31.11 -17.76 30.17
N ASN A 247 30.82 -19.06 30.07
CA ASN A 247 29.52 -19.53 29.58
C ASN A 247 28.38 -19.14 30.53
N ILE A 248 28.60 -19.22 31.85
CA ILE A 248 27.61 -18.77 32.85
C ILE A 248 27.35 -17.25 32.72
N ILE A 249 28.39 -16.43 32.56
CA ILE A 249 28.23 -14.98 32.38
C ILE A 249 27.43 -14.66 31.11
N ILE A 250 27.70 -15.34 29.99
CA ILE A 250 26.96 -15.15 28.73
C ILE A 250 25.48 -15.50 28.92
N ILE A 251 25.17 -16.61 29.60
CA ILE A 251 23.78 -17.02 29.88
C ILE A 251 23.06 -15.96 30.73
N ILE A 252 23.71 -15.40 31.75
CA ILE A 252 23.15 -14.33 32.59
C ILE A 252 22.84 -13.09 31.74
N ILE A 253 23.75 -12.69 30.85
CA ILE A 253 23.54 -11.55 29.94
C ILE A 253 22.33 -11.79 29.03
N ILE A 254 22.21 -12.99 28.46
CA ILE A 254 21.06 -13.36 27.61
C ILE A 254 19.75 -13.27 28.40
N ILE A 255 19.71 -13.77 29.64
CA ILE A 255 18.53 -13.69 30.51
C ILE A 255 18.15 -12.22 30.79
N ILE A 256 19.14 -11.36 31.08
CA ILE A 256 18.91 -9.93 31.29
C ILE A 256 18.33 -9.28 30.02
N ILE A 257 18.87 -9.59 28.85
CA ILE A 257 18.35 -9.08 27.56
C ILE A 257 16.90 -9.52 27.36
N ILE A 258 16.58 -10.79 27.63
CA ILE A 258 15.20 -11.31 27.52
C ILE A 258 14.26 -10.56 28.49
N ILE A 259 14.68 -10.32 29.73
CA ILE A 259 13.88 -9.57 30.72
C ILE A 259 13.64 -8.13 30.21
N ILE A 260 14.66 -7.47 29.68
CA ILE A 260 14.52 -6.11 29.11
C ILE A 260 13.52 -6.11 27.93
N ILE A 261 13.60 -7.10 27.03
CA ILE A 261 12.65 -7.23 25.91
C ILE A 261 11.22 -7.42 26.43
N ILE A 262 11.01 -8.27 27.45
CA ILE A 262 9.69 -8.47 28.07
C ILE A 262 9.17 -7.15 28.67
N ILE A 263 10.01 -6.39 29.37
CA ILE A 263 9.63 -5.09 29.94
C ILE A 263 9.21 -4.11 28.82
N ILE A 264 9.96 -4.05 27.72
CA ILE A 264 9.63 -3.21 26.56
C ILE A 264 8.27 -3.61 25.97
N ILE A 265 8.01 -4.90 25.81
CA ILE A 265 6.72 -5.41 25.31
C ILE A 265 5.57 -5.00 26.25
N ILE A 266 5.75 -5.12 27.57
CA ILE A 266 4.75 -4.69 28.56
C ILE A 266 4.47 -3.19 28.45
N ILE A 267 5.51 -2.36 28.29
CA ILE A 267 5.36 -0.91 28.11
C ILE A 267 4.56 -0.60 26.84
N ILE A 268 4.87 -1.28 25.73
CA ILE A 268 4.13 -1.11 24.46
C ILE A 268 2.65 -1.47 24.64
N ILE A 269 2.33 -2.58 25.32
CA ILE A 269 0.95 -2.99 25.60
C ILE A 269 0.22 -1.92 26.44
N ILE A 270 0.88 -1.36 27.47
CA ILE A 270 0.30 -0.29 28.29
C ILE A 270 0.00 0.95 27.43
N ILE A 271 0.91 1.35 26.54
CA ILE A 271 0.70 2.48 25.62
C ILE A 271 -0.50 2.23 24.71
N ILE A 272 -0.63 1.03 24.15
CA ILE A 272 -1.77 0.66 23.30
C ILE A 272 -3.09 0.76 24.08
N ILE A 273 -3.13 0.26 25.33
CA ILE A 273 -4.32 0.37 26.20
C ILE A 273 -4.69 1.83 26.45
N ILE A 274 -3.71 2.70 26.73
CA ILE A 274 -3.94 4.14 26.94
C ILE A 274 -4.53 4.77 25.67
N ILE A 275 -4.00 4.46 24.49
CA ILE A 275 -4.52 4.96 23.21
C ILE A 275 -5.97 4.53 23.00
N ILE A 276 -6.30 3.26 23.28
CA ILE A 276 -7.68 2.75 23.17
C ILE A 276 -8.63 3.51 24.12
N ILE A 277 -8.21 3.75 25.37
CA ILE A 277 -9.00 4.52 26.34
C ILE A 277 -9.26 5.95 25.82
N ILE A 278 -8.24 6.62 25.27
CA ILE A 278 -8.38 7.96 24.69
C ILE A 278 -9.39 7.96 23.54
N ILE A 279 -9.32 6.98 22.64
CA ILE A 279 -10.27 6.84 21.52
C ILE A 279 -11.70 6.68 22.03
N ILE A 280 -11.92 5.83 23.05
CA ILE A 280 -13.23 5.63 23.66
C ILE A 280 -13.76 6.95 24.25
N ILE A 281 -12.93 7.71 24.96
CA ILE A 281 -13.31 9.02 25.52
C ILE A 281 -13.72 9.99 24.41
N ILE A 282 -12.96 10.06 23.31
CA ILE A 282 -13.30 10.92 22.16
C ILE A 282 -14.65 10.53 21.56
N ILE A 283 -14.93 9.23 21.38
CA ILE A 283 -16.22 8.74 20.87
C ILE A 283 -17.36 9.15 21.79
N ILE A 284 -17.20 9.01 23.12
CA ILE A 284 -18.21 9.44 24.10
C ILE A 284 -18.48 10.94 23.99
N ILE A 285 -17.44 11.77 23.88
CA ILE A 285 -17.58 13.22 23.71
C ILE A 285 -18.37 13.55 22.42
N ILE A 286 -18.06 12.89 21.30
CA ILE A 286 -18.79 13.09 20.04
C ILE A 286 -20.28 12.72 20.20
N ILE A 287 -20.59 11.60 20.86
CA ILE A 287 -21.98 11.19 21.11
C ILE A 287 -22.71 12.26 21.96
N ILE A 288 -22.08 12.78 23.01
CA ILE A 288 -22.66 13.85 23.84
C ILE A 288 -22.94 15.10 23.01
N ILE A 289 -22.01 15.52 22.15
CA ILE A 289 -22.20 16.67 21.25
C ILE A 289 -23.40 16.45 20.32
N ILE A 290 -23.53 15.26 19.72
CA ILE A 290 -24.66 14.92 18.85
C ILE A 290 -25.99 15.01 19.61
N ILE A 291 -26.05 14.48 20.84
CA ILE A 291 -27.25 14.56 21.69
C ILE A 291 -27.62 16.02 21.98
N ILE A 292 -26.64 16.87 22.31
CA ILE A 292 -26.88 18.30 22.56
C ILE A 292 -27.45 18.98 21.31
N ILE A 293 -26.89 18.70 20.13
CA ILE A 293 -27.39 19.26 18.86
C ILE A 293 -28.85 18.84 18.61
N ILE A 294 -29.19 17.57 18.83
CA ILE A 294 -30.56 17.06 18.69
C ILE A 294 -31.51 17.81 19.64
N ILE A 295 -31.13 17.99 20.91
CA ILE A 295 -31.93 18.72 21.89
C ILE A 295 -32.17 20.17 21.43
N ILE A 296 -31.13 20.85 20.93
CA ILE A 296 -31.25 22.22 20.41
C ILE A 296 -32.24 22.28 19.22
N ILE A 297 -32.16 21.33 18.28
CA ILE A 297 -33.08 21.25 17.15
C ILE A 297 -34.52 21.07 17.63
N ILE A 298 -34.76 20.18 18.61
CA ILE A 298 -36.10 19.97 19.19
C ILE A 298 -36.63 21.26 19.82
N ILE A 299 -35.82 21.98 20.58
CA ILE A 299 -36.21 23.27 21.19
C ILE A 299 -36.59 24.28 20.10
N ILE A 300 -35.80 24.39 19.03
CA ILE A 300 -36.10 25.28 17.90
C ILE A 300 -37.45 24.92 17.26
N ILE A 301 -37.71 23.64 17.03
CA ILE A 301 -39.00 23.17 16.47
C ILE A 301 -40.17 23.57 17.39
N ILE A 302 -40.03 23.38 18.70
CA ILE A 302 -41.06 23.76 19.69
C ILE A 302 -41.32 25.27 19.64
N ILE A 303 -40.27 26.10 19.57
CA ILE A 303 -40.41 27.57 19.46
C ILE A 303 -41.16 27.94 18.18
N ILE A 304 -40.79 27.34 17.03
CA ILE A 304 -41.47 27.59 15.76
C ILE A 304 -42.95 27.21 15.84
N MET A 305 -43.26 26.04 16.42
CA MET A 305 -44.65 25.60 16.61
C MET A 305 -45.43 26.56 17.50
N MET A 306 -44.84 27.04 18.61
CA MET A 306 -45.47 28.04 19.48
C MET A 306 -45.72 29.36 18.74
N MET A 307 -44.76 29.84 17.94
CA MET A 307 -44.93 31.03 17.12
C MET A 307 -46.05 30.85 16.10
N MET A 308 -46.13 29.70 15.42
CA MET A 308 -47.20 29.40 14.47
C MET A 308 -48.56 29.37 15.17
N MET A 309 -48.68 28.73 16.34
CA MET A 309 -49.91 28.74 17.12
C MET A 309 -50.34 30.15 17.53
N MET A 310 -49.38 30.98 17.98
CA MET A 310 -49.66 32.37 18.33
C MET A 310 -50.12 33.17 17.10
N MET A 311 -49.48 32.99 15.94
CA MET A 311 -49.90 33.63 14.70
C MET A 311 -51.30 33.20 14.25
N MET A 312 -51.66 31.92 14.38
CA MET A 312 -53.02 31.44 14.11
C MET A 312 -54.03 32.05 15.07
N MET A 313 -53.73 32.10 16.38
CA MET A 313 -54.59 32.73 17.36
C MET A 313 -54.79 34.23 17.08
N ILE A 314 -53.72 34.95 16.73
CA ILE A 314 -53.81 36.37 16.32
C ILE A 314 -54.64 36.50 15.05
N ALA A 315 -54.45 35.63 14.06
CA ALA A 315 -55.23 35.64 12.82
C ALA A 315 -56.72 35.41 13.08
N ASP A 316 -57.08 34.51 14.00
CA ASP A 316 -58.47 34.26 14.40
C ASP A 316 -59.07 35.46 15.16
N ILE A 317 -58.29 36.11 16.03
CA ILE A 317 -58.70 37.36 16.70
C ILE A 317 -58.91 38.48 15.67
N CYS A 318 -58.01 38.63 14.70
CA CYS A 318 -58.10 39.64 13.64
C CYS A 318 -59.31 39.39 12.72
N LYS A 319 -59.60 38.14 12.34
CA LYS A 319 -60.81 37.78 11.60
C LYS A 319 -62.07 38.18 12.36
N GLY A 320 -62.14 37.86 13.66
CA GLY A 320 -63.28 38.25 14.49
C GLY A 320 -63.51 39.76 14.62
N VAL A 321 -62.46 40.59 14.55
CA VAL A 321 -62.59 42.06 14.49
C VAL A 321 -63.03 42.54 13.11
N SER A 322 -62.52 41.93 12.04
CA SER A 322 -62.92 42.23 10.66
C SER A 322 -64.42 42.01 10.45
N ASP A 323 -64.96 40.88 10.90
CA ASP A 323 -66.38 40.55 10.76
C ASP A 323 -67.29 41.56 11.50
N ARG A 324 -66.85 42.07 12.67
CA ARG A 324 -67.58 43.14 13.37
C ARG A 324 -67.50 44.49 12.65
N SER A 325 -66.41 44.77 11.92
CA SER A 325 -66.29 46.02 11.18
C SER A 325 -67.24 46.11 9.98
N GLU A 326 -67.60 44.97 9.36
CA GLU A 326 -68.66 44.92 8.35
C GLU A 326 -70.03 45.25 8.94
N GLU A 327 -70.30 44.82 10.18
CA GLU A 327 -71.53 45.17 10.90
C GLU A 327 -71.63 46.69 11.14
N TYR A 328 -70.50 47.36 11.45
CA TYR A 328 -70.45 48.82 11.56
C TYR A 328 -70.63 49.54 10.22
N LEU A 329 -70.10 48.99 9.13
CA LEU A 329 -70.30 49.52 7.78
C LEU A 329 -71.78 49.47 7.39
N PHE A 330 -72.45 48.35 7.71
CA PHE A 330 -73.89 48.20 7.49
C PHE A 330 -74.72 49.21 8.31
N VAL A 331 -74.36 49.42 9.58
CA VAL A 331 -75.00 50.45 10.44
C VAL A 331 -74.75 51.86 9.90
N HIS A 332 -73.52 52.17 9.45
CA HIS A 332 -73.19 53.49 8.90
C HIS A 332 -73.93 53.76 7.58
N GLU A 333 -74.01 52.77 6.69
CA GLU A 333 -74.80 52.87 5.45
C GLU A 333 -76.29 53.05 5.74
N TYR A 334 -76.84 52.30 6.70
CA TYR A 334 -78.23 52.45 7.15
C TYR A 334 -78.49 53.86 7.71
N VAL A 335 -77.59 54.38 8.55
CA VAL A 335 -77.70 55.75 9.10
C VAL A 335 -77.62 56.81 8.00
N ASN A 336 -76.75 56.64 7.00
CA ASN A 336 -76.65 57.58 5.89
C ASN A 336 -77.90 57.56 5.00
N ASN A 337 -78.45 56.38 4.70
CA ASN A 337 -79.73 56.26 4.00
C ASN A 337 -80.86 56.91 4.80
N LEU A 338 -80.94 56.66 6.11
CA LEU A 338 -81.94 57.29 6.97
C LEU A 338 -81.81 58.82 6.96
N ARG A 339 -80.59 59.34 7.01
CA ARG A 339 -80.31 60.79 6.95
C ARG A 339 -80.73 61.39 5.61
N SER A 340 -80.51 60.68 4.50
CA SER A 340 -80.96 61.09 3.16
C SER A 340 -82.48 61.18 3.10
N THR A 341 -83.17 60.13 3.54
CA THR A 341 -84.66 60.08 3.55
C THR A 341 -85.27 61.18 4.42
N ILE A 342 -84.68 61.45 5.59
CA ILE A 342 -85.12 62.54 6.47
C ILE A 342 -84.88 63.90 5.79
N SER A 343 -83.71 64.10 5.16
CA SER A 343 -83.39 65.33 4.45
C SER A 343 -84.38 65.60 3.31
N GLU A 344 -84.69 64.60 2.49
CA GLU A 344 -85.69 64.70 1.41
C GLU A 344 -87.09 65.00 1.96
N SER A 345 -87.50 64.31 3.03
CA SER A 345 -88.79 64.54 3.68
C SER A 345 -88.91 65.96 4.25
N CYS A 346 -87.83 66.49 4.85
CA CYS A 346 -87.77 67.85 5.34
C CYS A 346 -87.82 68.89 4.21
N GLN A 347 -87.12 68.65 3.10
CA GLN A 347 -87.18 69.53 1.92
C GLN A 347 -88.59 69.55 1.33
N LEU A 348 -89.23 68.40 1.19
CA LEU A 348 -90.61 68.29 0.70
C LEU A 348 -91.60 69.00 1.63
N ALA A 349 -91.46 68.83 2.95
CA ALA A 349 -92.29 69.53 3.94
C ALA A 349 -92.09 71.05 3.88
N ALA A 350 -90.84 71.52 3.73
CA ALA A 350 -90.53 72.93 3.58
C ALA A 350 -91.12 73.53 2.28
N GLU A 351 -91.04 72.79 1.18
CA GLU A 351 -91.62 73.19 -0.11
C GLU A 351 -93.16 73.27 -0.02
N ASN A 352 -93.79 72.28 0.59
CA ASN A 352 -95.25 72.28 0.83
C ASN A 352 -95.67 73.46 1.71
N ALA A 353 -94.95 73.74 2.79
CA ALA A 353 -95.21 74.89 3.65
C ALA A 353 -95.04 76.22 2.90
N ARG A 354 -94.05 76.33 2.01
CA ARG A 354 -93.86 77.50 1.15
C ARG A 354 -95.03 77.69 0.18
N ILE A 355 -95.47 76.62 -0.49
CA ILE A 355 -96.65 76.64 -1.39
C ILE A 355 -97.90 77.09 -0.62
N GLU A 356 -98.11 76.59 0.59
CA GLU A 356 -99.26 76.94 1.42
C GLU A 356 -99.21 78.41 1.87
N LEU A 357 -98.03 78.91 2.22
CA LEU A 357 -97.81 80.33 2.53
C LEU A 357 -98.08 81.24 1.32
N GLU A 358 -97.68 80.81 0.12
CA GLU A 358 -97.96 81.51 -1.13
C GLU A 358 -99.46 81.50 -1.47
N ARG A 359 -100.17 80.39 -1.22
CA ARG A 359 -101.64 80.33 -1.32
C ARG A 359 -102.31 81.30 -0.34
N HIS A 360 -101.86 81.35 0.91
CA HIS A 360 -102.37 82.32 1.89
C HIS A 360 -102.09 83.77 1.47
N ARG A 361 -100.89 84.09 0.96
CA ARG A 361 -100.57 85.42 0.39
C ARG A 361 -101.45 85.76 -0.81
N SER A 362 -101.67 84.83 -1.72
CA SER A 362 -102.56 85.01 -2.88
C SER A 362 -103.99 85.29 -2.45
N THR A 363 -104.47 84.57 -1.44
CA THR A 363 -105.81 84.75 -0.86
C THR A 363 -105.93 86.10 -0.12
N ALA A 364 -104.91 86.48 0.63
CA ALA A 364 -104.82 87.79 1.29
C ALA A 364 -104.77 88.94 0.27
N ASN A 365 -104.02 88.80 -0.82
CA ASN A 365 -103.98 89.78 -1.92
C ASN A 365 -105.31 89.87 -2.65
N ARG A 366 -106.01 88.75 -2.89
CA ARG A 366 -107.39 88.74 -3.42
C ARG A 366 -108.36 89.45 -2.48
N ASN A 367 -108.29 89.19 -1.19
CA ASN A 367 -109.12 89.86 -0.18
C ASN A 367 -108.81 91.36 -0.07
N LYS A 368 -107.53 91.75 -0.25
CA LYS A 368 -107.11 93.16 -0.32
C LYS A 368 -107.67 93.84 -1.57
N ALA A 369 -107.55 93.22 -2.75
CA ALA A 369 -108.15 93.72 -3.98
C ALA A 369 -109.69 93.83 -3.89
N TYR A 370 -110.34 92.89 -3.22
CA TYR A 370 -111.79 92.95 -2.96
C TYR A 370 -112.19 94.14 -2.08
N ARG A 371 -111.38 94.48 -1.06
CA ARG A 371 -111.59 95.68 -0.22
C ARG A 371 -111.33 96.97 -0.98
N GLU A 372 -110.38 96.98 -1.91
CA GLU A 372 -110.08 98.16 -2.75
C GLU A 372 -111.13 98.40 -3.85
N CYS A 373 -111.95 97.40 -4.23
CA CYS A 373 -113.12 97.59 -5.12
C CYS A 373 -114.43 97.98 -4.38
N LEU A 374 -114.45 97.88 -3.05
CA LEU A 374 -115.63 98.15 -2.20
C LEU A 374 -115.61 99.54 -1.54
N ASN A 375 -114.51 100.28 -1.69
CA ASN A 375 -114.37 101.70 -1.41
C ASN A 375 -114.29 102.46 -2.73
#